data_AF-A0A0R2DZ27-F1
#
_entry.id   AF-A0A0R2DZ27-F1
#
_cell.length_a   1.000
_cell.length_b   1.000
_cell.length_c   1.000
_cell.angle_alpha   90.00
_cell.angle_beta   90.00
_cell.angle_gamma   90.00
#
_symmetry.space_group_name_H-M   'P 1'
#
loop_
_entity.id
_entity.type
_entity.pdbx_description
1 polymer ?
#
loop_
_entity_poly.entity_id
_entity_poly.type
_entity_poly.pdbx_seq_one_letter_code
_entity_poly.pdbx_strand_id
1 'polypeptide(L)'
;MKCQSCGYSIEENEHYCNHCGTKQAIFEAGFEAKKCKFCKKDIPVNANYCVYCGKDQAFIDVKNFSEKAAEEEIQPNPDETKEKKLLQNENEKPGIFVSTKLMIKDMFVLQKRMGRADFWWSIAGIFALSLIFGLALGEVLVIVNEINPAVVDLTERIAISLWMTLIYISITTAQIRRLHDCSLPGILILMKFLFGFGDFLLLLLLILPQSKRDMSYTFNKKQ
;
A
#
# COMPACT_ATOMS: atom_id res chain seq x y z
N MET A 1 39.42 8.39 30.79
CA MET A 1 37.99 7.95 30.86
C MET A 1 37.44 7.67 29.45
N LYS A 2 36.18 7.22 29.31
CA LYS A 2 35.52 6.99 28.01
C LYS A 2 34.43 8.04 27.78
N CYS A 3 34.24 8.47 26.53
CA CYS A 3 33.17 9.40 26.17
C CYS A 3 31.80 8.75 26.34
N GLN A 4 30.89 9.45 27.01
CA GLN A 4 29.53 8.97 27.30
C GLN A 4 28.67 8.72 26.04
N SER A 5 28.96 9.38 24.92
CA SER A 5 28.16 9.26 23.68
C SER A 5 28.74 8.28 22.66
N CYS A 6 30.06 8.28 22.45
CA CYS A 6 30.70 7.50 21.39
C CYS A 6 31.68 6.43 21.87
N GLY A 7 32.00 6.38 23.17
CA GLY A 7 32.93 5.40 23.73
C GLY A 7 34.42 5.64 23.45
N TYR A 8 34.79 6.75 22.79
CA TYR A 8 36.19 7.12 22.54
C TYR A 8 36.96 7.37 23.85
N SER A 9 38.27 7.09 23.88
CA SER A 9 39.11 7.35 25.06
C SER A 9 39.46 8.84 25.15
N ILE A 10 39.14 9.46 26.28
CA ILE A 10 39.43 10.87 26.55
C ILE A 10 40.21 10.98 27.87
N GLU A 11 40.97 12.07 28.04
CA GLU A 11 41.71 12.33 29.27
C GLU A 11 40.77 12.60 30.44
N GLU A 12 41.22 12.38 31.68
CA GLU A 12 40.34 12.36 32.87
C GLU A 12 39.76 13.74 33.26
N ASN A 13 40.29 14.83 32.69
CA ASN A 13 39.84 16.20 32.95
C ASN A 13 39.27 16.90 31.70
N GLU A 14 39.02 16.15 30.63
CA GLU A 14 38.55 16.72 29.37
C GLU A 14 37.02 16.82 29.35
N HIS A 15 36.50 18.04 29.50
CA HIS A 15 35.05 18.29 29.53
C HIS A 15 34.35 17.99 28.20
N TYR A 16 35.08 18.02 27.09
CA TYR A 16 34.56 17.77 25.74
C TYR A 16 35.32 16.63 25.09
N CYS A 17 34.62 15.77 24.34
CA CYS A 17 35.28 14.72 23.59
C CYS A 17 35.90 15.28 22.31
N ASN A 18 37.22 15.16 22.18
CA ASN A 18 37.98 15.51 20.96
C ASN A 18 37.57 14.74 19.69
N HIS A 19 36.86 13.61 19.80
CA HIS A 19 36.41 12.82 18.65
C HIS A 19 34.98 13.15 18.19
N CYS A 20 34.02 13.32 19.10
CA CYS A 20 32.60 13.53 18.75
C CYS A 20 32.02 14.87 19.23
N GLY A 21 32.82 15.72 19.88
CA GLY A 21 32.41 17.04 20.37
C GLY A 21 31.45 17.01 21.57
N THR A 22 31.07 15.84 22.08
CA THR A 22 30.13 15.74 23.21
C THR A 22 30.74 16.26 24.51
N LYS A 23 30.02 17.16 25.19
CA LYS A 23 30.30 17.57 26.56
C LYS A 23 29.96 16.45 27.55
N GLN A 24 30.89 16.09 28.42
CA GLN A 24 30.72 15.01 29.38
C GLN A 24 29.93 15.50 30.60
N ALA A 25 28.78 14.87 30.86
CA ALA A 25 27.86 15.28 31.93
C ALA A 25 28.36 14.88 33.33
N ILE A 26 29.33 13.98 33.42
CA ILE A 26 29.94 13.58 34.70
C ILE A 26 30.61 14.74 35.46
N PHE A 27 31.00 15.80 34.73
CA PHE A 27 31.61 16.98 35.32
C PHE A 27 30.59 18.05 35.72
N GLU A 28 29.30 17.82 35.49
CA GLU A 28 28.23 18.73 35.89
C GLU A 28 27.81 18.42 37.33
N ALA A 29 27.70 19.47 38.15
CA ALA A 29 27.27 19.32 39.54
C ALA A 29 25.81 18.83 39.59
N GLY A 30 25.59 17.69 40.25
CA GLY A 30 24.25 17.12 40.44
C GLY A 30 23.68 16.41 39.21
N PHE A 31 24.52 15.85 38.32
CA PHE A 31 24.04 15.11 37.16
C PHE A 31 23.13 13.93 37.56
N GLU A 32 22.06 13.72 36.80
CA GLU A 32 21.18 12.58 36.98
C GLU A 32 21.93 11.29 36.61
N ALA A 33 22.03 10.36 37.55
CA ALA A 33 22.83 9.15 37.41
C ALA A 33 21.98 7.88 37.28
N LYS A 34 22.43 6.96 36.43
CA LYS A 34 21.98 5.55 36.35
C LYS A 34 23.15 4.62 36.66
N LYS A 35 22.87 3.40 37.11
CA LYS A 35 23.93 2.38 37.30
C LYS A 35 24.33 1.74 35.96
N CYS A 36 25.62 1.64 35.70
CA CYS A 36 26.15 0.89 34.56
C CYS A 36 25.73 -0.58 34.64
N LYS A 37 25.24 -1.15 33.54
CA LYS A 37 24.75 -2.53 33.48
C LYS A 37 25.85 -3.56 33.79
N PHE A 38 27.09 -3.24 33.46
CA PHE A 38 28.25 -4.16 33.57
C PHE A 38 29.10 -3.92 34.83
N CYS A 39 29.60 -2.70 35.06
CA CYS A 39 30.51 -2.41 36.18
C CYS A 39 29.82 -1.80 37.41
N LYS A 40 28.50 -1.56 37.35
CA LYS A 40 27.65 -1.05 38.45
C LYS A 40 28.01 0.33 39.01
N LYS A 41 29.02 1.01 38.47
CA LYS A 41 29.33 2.42 38.77
C LYS A 41 28.23 3.35 38.25
N ASP A 42 28.05 4.48 38.93
CA ASP A 42 27.05 5.50 38.58
C ASP A 42 27.55 6.32 37.39
N ILE A 43 26.75 6.35 36.32
CA ILE A 43 27.04 7.02 35.05
C ILE A 43 25.89 7.96 34.67
N PRO A 44 26.09 8.98 33.82
CA PRO A 44 25.02 9.85 33.39
C PRO A 44 23.85 9.08 32.75
N VAL A 45 22.60 9.48 33.04
CA VAL A 45 21.38 8.82 32.53
C VAL A 45 21.35 8.75 31.00
N ASN A 46 21.86 9.77 30.33
CA ASN A 46 21.94 9.87 28.87
C ASN A 46 23.19 9.19 28.26
N ALA A 47 24.03 8.55 29.08
CA ALA A 47 25.23 7.89 28.57
C ALA A 47 24.87 6.62 27.76
N ASN A 48 25.27 6.61 26.49
CA ASN A 48 25.23 5.43 25.62
C ASN A 48 26.34 4.45 25.99
N TYR A 49 27.52 4.95 26.37
CA TYR A 49 28.66 4.15 26.79
C TYR A 49 29.03 4.45 28.24
N CYS A 50 29.47 3.43 28.98
CA CYS A 50 29.96 3.64 30.34
C CYS A 50 31.30 4.40 30.32
N VAL A 51 31.36 5.55 31.00
CA VAL A 51 32.57 6.39 31.10
C VAL A 51 33.75 5.70 31.79
N TYR A 52 33.50 4.65 32.58
CA TYR A 52 34.52 3.90 33.30
C TYR A 52 34.97 2.64 32.58
N CYS A 53 34.03 1.76 32.18
CA CYS A 53 34.36 0.47 31.57
C CYS A 53 34.27 0.45 30.05
N GLY A 54 33.75 1.50 29.41
CA GLY A 54 33.65 1.64 27.96
C GLY A 54 32.60 0.74 27.28
N LYS A 55 31.87 -0.09 28.03
CA LYS A 55 30.82 -0.94 27.46
C LYS A 55 29.58 -0.14 27.10
N ASP A 56 29.01 -0.46 25.96
CA ASP A 56 27.72 0.05 25.49
C ASP A 56 26.62 -0.31 26.52
N GLN A 57 25.74 0.64 26.80
CA GLN A 57 24.63 0.54 27.75
C GLN A 57 23.29 0.25 27.04
N ALA A 58 23.24 0.34 25.71
CA ALA A 58 22.16 -0.20 24.91
C ALA A 58 22.23 -1.73 24.99
N PHE A 59 21.30 -2.33 25.73
CA PHE A 59 21.10 -3.77 25.73
C PHE A 59 19.73 -4.01 25.10
N ILE A 60 19.70 -4.58 23.91
CA ILE A 60 18.48 -5.15 23.34
C ILE A 60 18.38 -6.55 23.94
N ASP A 61 17.46 -6.73 24.89
CA ASP A 61 17.20 -8.05 25.45
C ASP A 61 16.33 -8.85 24.49
N VAL A 62 16.98 -9.52 23.55
CA VAL A 62 16.32 -10.34 22.52
C VAL A 62 15.55 -11.50 23.16
N LYS A 63 15.90 -11.92 24.39
CA LYS A 63 15.24 -13.04 25.09
C LYS A 63 13.99 -12.61 25.86
N ASN A 64 14.00 -11.43 26.46
CA ASN A 64 12.81 -10.87 27.11
C ASN A 64 11.68 -10.45 26.15
N PHE A 65 11.97 -10.34 24.84
CA PHE A 65 10.92 -10.25 23.80
C PHE A 65 10.21 -11.59 23.54
N SER A 66 10.86 -12.72 23.82
CA SER A 66 10.29 -14.06 23.55
C SER A 66 9.52 -14.65 24.73
N GLU A 67 9.83 -14.25 25.97
CA GLU A 67 9.24 -14.89 27.16
C GLU A 67 8.08 -14.10 27.77
N LYS A 68 8.03 -12.76 27.66
CA LYS A 68 6.81 -11.99 28.02
C LYS A 68 5.67 -12.11 27.00
N ALA A 69 5.92 -12.73 25.84
CA ALA A 69 4.90 -13.03 24.85
C ALA A 69 4.08 -14.31 25.18
N ALA A 70 4.41 -15.02 26.25
CA ALA A 70 3.87 -16.37 26.49
C ALA A 70 2.82 -16.48 27.62
N GLU A 71 2.65 -15.52 28.53
CA GLU A 71 1.81 -15.74 29.74
C GLU A 71 0.82 -14.63 30.14
N GLU A 72 0.65 -13.55 29.37
CA GLU A 72 -0.55 -12.72 29.53
C GLU A 72 -1.65 -13.22 28.59
N GLU A 73 -2.58 -14.02 29.13
CA GLU A 73 -3.92 -14.21 28.59
C GLU A 73 -4.64 -12.86 28.55
N ILE A 74 -4.33 -12.05 27.54
CA ILE A 74 -5.14 -10.92 27.14
C ILE A 74 -6.27 -11.50 26.30
N GLN A 75 -7.48 -11.50 26.84
CA GLN A 75 -8.69 -11.60 26.04
C GLN A 75 -8.54 -10.64 24.86
N PRO A 76 -8.61 -11.11 23.60
CA PRO A 76 -8.29 -10.25 22.48
C PRO A 76 -9.35 -9.15 22.37
N ASN A 77 -8.99 -7.93 22.77
CA ASN A 77 -9.65 -6.75 22.25
C ASN A 77 -9.25 -6.66 20.75
N PRO A 78 -10.18 -6.74 19.78
CA PRO A 78 -9.85 -7.18 18.42
C PRO A 78 -9.09 -6.18 17.53
N ASP A 79 -8.74 -4.97 17.99
CA ASP A 79 -8.61 -3.84 17.05
C ASP A 79 -7.25 -3.14 16.90
N GLU A 80 -6.20 -3.44 17.69
CA GLU A 80 -5.05 -2.50 17.70
C GLU A 80 -3.65 -3.04 17.36
N THR A 81 -3.48 -4.26 16.85
CA THR A 81 -2.15 -4.65 16.29
C THR A 81 -2.22 -5.67 15.16
N LYS A 82 -3.04 -5.41 14.15
CA LYS A 82 -2.72 -5.89 12.79
C LYS A 82 -1.94 -4.78 12.12
N GLU A 83 -0.64 -5.01 11.95
CA GLU A 83 0.06 -4.47 10.79
C GLU A 83 -0.84 -4.80 9.59
N LYS A 84 -1.59 -3.81 9.06
CA LYS A 84 -2.50 -4.03 7.93
C LYS A 84 -1.62 -4.33 6.73
N LYS A 85 -1.16 -5.57 6.61
CA LYS A 85 -0.55 -6.10 5.39
C LYS A 85 -1.60 -5.95 4.31
N LEU A 86 -1.45 -4.91 3.51
CA LEU A 86 -2.19 -4.76 2.27
C LEU A 86 -1.98 -6.03 1.46
N LEU A 87 -3.07 -6.73 1.17
CA LEU A 87 -3.09 -7.85 0.24
C LEU A 87 -2.59 -7.34 -1.13
N GLN A 88 -2.02 -8.23 -1.94
CA GLN A 88 -1.58 -7.86 -3.29
C GLN A 88 -2.75 -7.66 -4.26
N ASN A 89 -3.84 -8.38 -3.99
CA ASN A 89 -5.05 -8.40 -4.79
C ASN A 89 -6.25 -8.55 -3.84
N GLU A 90 -7.44 -8.27 -4.35
CA GLU A 90 -8.66 -8.49 -3.58
C GLU A 90 -9.00 -9.97 -3.49
N ASN A 91 -8.69 -10.70 -4.57
CA ASN A 91 -8.81 -12.15 -4.60
C ASN A 91 -7.44 -12.80 -4.38
N GLU A 92 -7.39 -13.88 -3.60
CA GLU A 92 -6.16 -14.66 -3.41
C GLU A 92 -5.68 -15.32 -4.72
N LYS A 93 -6.63 -15.75 -5.57
CA LYS A 93 -6.39 -16.41 -6.85
C LYS A 93 -7.05 -15.60 -7.98
N PRO A 94 -6.42 -14.51 -8.45
CA PRO A 94 -6.96 -13.68 -9.51
C PRO A 94 -7.00 -14.47 -10.83
N GLY A 95 -8.02 -14.22 -11.65
CA GLY A 95 -8.23 -14.91 -12.92
C GLY A 95 -9.42 -14.32 -13.68
N ILE A 96 -9.53 -14.63 -14.98
CA ILE A 96 -10.49 -14.01 -15.91
C ILE A 96 -11.90 -13.88 -15.31
N PHE A 97 -12.49 -15.00 -14.89
CA PHE A 97 -13.88 -15.01 -14.41
C PHE A 97 -14.06 -14.21 -13.11
N VAL A 98 -13.18 -14.45 -12.13
CA VAL A 98 -13.29 -13.84 -10.80
C VAL A 98 -13.06 -12.34 -10.89
N SER A 99 -12.03 -11.91 -11.61
CA SER A 99 -11.64 -10.52 -11.72
C SER A 99 -12.58 -9.72 -12.64
N THR A 100 -13.12 -10.30 -13.71
CA THR A 100 -14.18 -9.64 -14.52
C THR A 100 -15.47 -9.50 -13.74
N LYS A 101 -15.90 -10.53 -13.00
CA LYS A 101 -17.06 -10.42 -12.11
C LYS A 101 -16.87 -9.32 -11.08
N LEU A 102 -15.68 -9.23 -10.49
CA LEU A 102 -15.34 -8.18 -9.54
C LEU A 102 -15.44 -6.78 -10.18
N MET A 103 -14.91 -6.61 -11.39
CA MET A 103 -14.96 -5.33 -12.08
C MET A 103 -16.38 -4.87 -12.38
N ILE A 104 -17.26 -5.79 -12.84
CA ILE A 104 -18.67 -5.51 -13.10
C ILE A 104 -19.42 -5.20 -11.79
N LYS A 105 -19.21 -6.01 -10.74
CA LYS A 105 -19.85 -5.82 -9.43
C LYS A 105 -19.60 -4.42 -8.86
N ASP A 106 -18.36 -3.94 -9.02
CA ASP A 106 -17.91 -2.66 -8.46
C ASP A 106 -17.80 -1.56 -9.54
N MET A 107 -18.53 -1.65 -10.64
CA MET A 107 -18.40 -0.73 -11.78
C MET A 107 -18.73 0.73 -11.44
N PHE A 108 -19.47 0.98 -10.35
CA PHE A 108 -19.81 2.32 -9.84
C PHE A 108 -19.10 2.66 -8.52
N VAL A 109 -18.10 1.87 -8.11
CA VAL A 109 -17.36 2.09 -6.85
C VAL A 109 -15.99 2.66 -7.17
N LEU A 110 -15.76 3.91 -6.78
CA LEU A 110 -14.49 4.63 -7.00
C LEU A 110 -13.56 4.60 -5.77
N GLN A 111 -14.14 4.54 -4.57
CA GLN A 111 -13.45 4.70 -3.29
C GLN A 111 -12.82 3.38 -2.79
N LYS A 112 -12.12 2.67 -3.68
CA LYS A 112 -11.54 1.34 -3.44
C LYS A 112 -10.25 1.16 -4.24
N ARG A 113 -9.43 0.16 -3.87
CA ARG A 113 -8.29 -0.31 -4.67
C ARG A 113 -8.65 -1.46 -5.59
N MET A 114 -7.86 -1.63 -6.65
CA MET A 114 -7.86 -2.83 -7.46
C MET A 114 -6.41 -3.30 -7.66
N GLY A 115 -6.16 -4.55 -7.28
CA GLY A 115 -4.83 -5.15 -7.37
C GLY A 115 -4.41 -5.34 -8.82
N ARG A 116 -3.10 -5.44 -9.04
CA ARG A 116 -2.54 -5.51 -10.40
C ARG A 116 -3.07 -6.69 -11.20
N ALA A 117 -3.11 -7.88 -10.59
CA ALA A 117 -3.52 -9.08 -11.31
C ALA A 117 -5.03 -9.06 -11.58
N ASP A 118 -5.84 -8.64 -10.60
CA ASP A 118 -7.28 -8.46 -10.80
C ASP A 118 -7.57 -7.46 -11.93
N PHE A 119 -6.83 -6.36 -12.00
CA PHE A 119 -6.98 -5.36 -13.05
C PHE A 119 -6.70 -5.93 -14.45
N TRP A 120 -5.55 -6.58 -14.67
CA TRP A 120 -5.22 -7.09 -16.01
C TRP A 120 -6.12 -8.25 -16.45
N TRP A 121 -6.48 -9.14 -15.52
CA TRP A 121 -7.43 -10.21 -15.81
C TRP A 121 -8.83 -9.68 -16.10
N SER A 122 -9.27 -8.61 -15.42
CA SER A 122 -10.57 -8.01 -15.68
C SER A 122 -10.64 -7.32 -17.04
N ILE A 123 -9.56 -6.65 -17.47
CA ILE A 123 -9.43 -6.11 -18.83
C ILE A 123 -9.51 -7.24 -19.88
N ALA A 124 -8.74 -8.31 -19.69
CA ALA A 124 -8.78 -9.46 -20.59
C ALA A 124 -10.18 -10.09 -20.66
N GLY A 125 -10.87 -10.25 -19.52
CA GLY A 125 -12.21 -10.83 -19.51
C GLY A 125 -13.30 -9.91 -20.03
N ILE A 126 -13.19 -8.57 -19.92
CA ILE A 126 -14.11 -7.66 -20.62
C ILE A 126 -13.89 -7.71 -22.13
N PHE A 127 -12.65 -7.83 -22.59
CA PHE A 127 -12.37 -8.04 -24.01
C PHE A 127 -13.05 -9.33 -24.50
N ALA A 128 -12.87 -10.45 -23.79
CA ALA A 128 -13.53 -11.71 -24.12
C ALA A 128 -15.06 -11.61 -24.06
N LEU A 129 -15.62 -10.92 -23.05
CA LEU A 129 -17.06 -10.69 -22.94
C LEU A 129 -17.59 -9.84 -24.11
N SER A 130 -16.81 -8.88 -24.59
CA SER A 130 -17.16 -8.04 -25.74
C SER A 130 -17.21 -8.84 -27.05
N LEU A 131 -16.30 -9.81 -27.21
CA LEU A 131 -16.34 -10.73 -28.36
C LEU A 131 -17.61 -11.59 -28.33
N ILE A 132 -17.96 -12.15 -27.16
CA ILE A 132 -19.18 -12.94 -26.98
C ILE A 132 -20.43 -12.07 -27.25
N PHE A 133 -20.45 -10.84 -26.75
CA PHE A 133 -21.54 -9.89 -27.00
C PHE A 133 -21.69 -9.58 -28.50
N GLY A 134 -20.59 -9.35 -29.22
CA GLY A 134 -20.63 -9.09 -30.66
C GLY A 134 -21.20 -10.26 -31.46
N LEU A 135 -20.78 -11.50 -31.14
CA LEU A 135 -21.33 -12.71 -31.76
C LEU A 135 -22.83 -12.86 -31.46
N ALA A 136 -23.23 -12.71 -30.20
CA ALA A 136 -24.63 -12.79 -29.80
C ALA A 136 -25.49 -11.70 -30.44
N LEU A 137 -24.98 -10.48 -30.54
CA LEU A 137 -25.68 -9.36 -31.19
C LEU A 137 -25.88 -9.64 -32.68
N GLY A 138 -24.90 -10.22 -33.36
CA GLY A 138 -25.03 -10.62 -34.77
C GLY A 138 -26.23 -11.54 -35.01
N GLU A 139 -26.36 -12.61 -34.20
CA GLU A 139 -27.49 -13.53 -34.28
C GLU A 139 -28.82 -12.83 -33.98
N VAL A 140 -28.85 -11.94 -32.99
CA VAL A 140 -30.05 -11.15 -32.66
C VAL A 140 -30.46 -10.25 -33.83
N LEU A 141 -29.51 -9.61 -34.51
CA LEU A 141 -29.80 -8.73 -35.65
C LEU A 141 -30.35 -9.51 -36.86
N VAL A 142 -29.90 -10.74 -37.09
CA VAL A 142 -30.48 -11.62 -38.13
C VAL A 142 -31.96 -11.87 -37.84
N ILE A 143 -32.29 -12.24 -36.61
CA ILE A 143 -33.68 -12.49 -36.18
C ILE A 143 -34.53 -11.22 -36.31
N VAL A 144 -34.00 -10.06 -35.87
CA VAL A 144 -34.70 -8.78 -35.98
C VAL A 144 -34.96 -8.42 -37.44
N ASN A 145 -34.00 -8.68 -38.33
CA ASN A 145 -34.16 -8.42 -39.76
C ASN A 145 -35.28 -9.27 -40.40
N GLU A 146 -35.44 -10.52 -39.96
CA GLU A 146 -36.56 -11.37 -40.41
C GLU A 146 -37.92 -10.88 -39.93
N ILE A 147 -38.00 -10.32 -38.72
CA ILE A 147 -39.26 -9.82 -38.13
C ILE A 147 -39.63 -8.45 -38.70
N ASN A 148 -38.67 -7.52 -38.71
CA ASN A 148 -38.86 -6.16 -39.20
C ASN A 148 -37.51 -5.53 -39.62
N PRO A 149 -37.21 -5.47 -40.93
CA PRO A 149 -35.95 -4.94 -41.41
C PRO A 149 -35.78 -3.43 -41.14
N ALA A 150 -36.87 -2.68 -40.98
CA ALA A 150 -36.81 -1.24 -40.79
C ALA A 150 -36.22 -0.82 -39.42
N VAL A 151 -36.18 -1.72 -38.43
CA VAL A 151 -35.70 -1.42 -37.07
C VAL A 151 -34.30 -1.96 -36.76
N VAL A 152 -33.65 -2.63 -37.72
CA VAL A 152 -32.33 -3.26 -37.53
C VAL A 152 -31.27 -2.22 -37.17
N ASP A 153 -31.14 -1.14 -37.96
CA ASP A 153 -30.17 -0.06 -37.70
C ASP A 153 -30.38 0.60 -36.33
N LEU A 154 -31.64 0.86 -35.95
CA LEU A 154 -31.96 1.41 -34.64
C LEU A 154 -31.57 0.45 -33.51
N THR A 155 -31.87 -0.84 -33.67
CA THR A 155 -31.57 -1.88 -32.68
C THR A 155 -30.07 -2.04 -32.48
N GLU A 156 -29.31 -2.11 -33.58
CA GLU A 156 -27.84 -2.17 -33.56
C GLU A 156 -27.25 -0.96 -32.83
N ARG A 157 -27.65 0.26 -33.22
CA ARG A 157 -27.13 1.49 -32.62
C ARG A 157 -27.37 1.55 -31.11
N ILE A 158 -28.59 1.23 -30.68
CA ILE A 158 -28.95 1.22 -29.25
C ILE A 158 -28.12 0.17 -28.51
N ALA A 159 -28.05 -1.06 -29.04
CA ALA A 159 -27.33 -2.15 -28.39
C ALA A 159 -25.83 -1.84 -28.24
N ILE A 160 -25.18 -1.39 -29.31
CA ILE A 160 -23.75 -1.02 -29.29
C ILE A 160 -23.52 0.17 -28.36
N SER A 161 -24.37 1.21 -28.43
CA SER A 161 -24.23 2.40 -27.59
C SER A 161 -24.32 2.08 -26.09
N LEU A 162 -25.31 1.26 -25.69
CA LEU A 162 -25.45 0.81 -24.31
C LEU A 162 -24.25 -0.03 -23.86
N TRP A 163 -23.83 -0.99 -24.69
CA TRP A 163 -22.69 -1.85 -24.39
C TRP A 163 -21.39 -1.08 -24.21
N MET A 164 -21.09 -0.18 -25.15
CA MET A 164 -19.91 0.68 -25.11
C MET A 164 -19.92 1.60 -23.90
N THR A 165 -21.08 2.16 -23.54
CA THR A 165 -21.23 3.01 -22.35
C THR A 165 -20.93 2.23 -21.08
N LEU A 166 -21.48 1.01 -20.95
CA LEU A 166 -21.23 0.14 -19.78
C LEU A 166 -19.76 -0.26 -19.66
N ILE A 167 -19.12 -0.63 -20.77
CA ILE A 167 -17.69 -0.95 -20.80
C ILE A 167 -16.84 0.26 -20.45
N TYR A 168 -17.16 1.42 -21.03
CA TYR A 168 -16.40 2.64 -20.80
C TYR A 168 -16.42 3.04 -19.31
N ILE A 169 -17.60 2.98 -18.67
CA ILE A 169 -17.74 3.21 -17.24
C ILE A 169 -16.93 2.17 -16.45
N SER A 170 -17.09 0.88 -16.76
CA SER A 170 -16.42 -0.23 -16.05
C SER A 170 -14.89 -0.11 -16.10
N ILE A 171 -14.33 0.16 -17.28
CA ILE A 171 -12.89 0.32 -17.47
C ILE A 171 -12.41 1.57 -16.76
N THR A 172 -13.11 2.69 -16.91
CA THR A 172 -12.70 3.97 -16.29
C THR A 172 -12.70 3.87 -14.76
N THR A 173 -13.71 3.22 -14.16
CA THR A 173 -13.74 3.01 -12.71
C THR A 173 -12.67 2.03 -12.25
N ALA A 174 -12.36 0.99 -13.02
CA ALA A 174 -11.24 0.10 -12.74
C ALA A 174 -9.88 0.82 -12.81
N GLN A 175 -9.68 1.69 -13.80
CA GLN A 175 -8.48 2.51 -13.94
C GLN A 175 -8.29 3.45 -12.73
N ILE A 176 -9.36 4.11 -12.26
CA ILE A 176 -9.32 4.95 -11.05
C ILE A 176 -8.91 4.12 -9.82
N ARG A 177 -9.54 2.96 -9.62
CA ARG A 177 -9.20 2.07 -8.50
C ARG A 177 -7.78 1.52 -8.58
N ARG A 178 -7.26 1.32 -9.79
CA ARG A 178 -5.87 0.91 -10.03
C ARG A 178 -4.89 2.04 -9.73
N LEU A 179 -5.21 3.29 -10.08
CA LEU A 179 -4.42 4.46 -9.68
C LEU A 179 -4.34 4.58 -8.15
N HIS A 180 -5.47 4.37 -7.45
CA HIS A 180 -5.48 4.35 -5.99
C HIS A 180 -4.58 3.23 -5.41
N ASP A 181 -4.46 2.08 -6.07
CA ASP A 181 -3.56 1.01 -5.65
C ASP A 181 -2.07 1.38 -5.79
N CYS A 182 -1.74 2.22 -6.78
CA CYS A 182 -0.42 2.81 -6.95
C CYS A 182 -0.16 4.01 -6.01
N SER A 183 -1.08 4.34 -5.09
CA SER A 183 -1.07 5.57 -4.27
C SER A 183 -1.04 6.85 -5.12
N LEU A 184 -1.63 6.80 -6.31
CA LEU A 184 -1.79 7.94 -7.20
C LEU A 184 -3.22 8.51 -7.07
N PRO A 185 -3.40 9.82 -7.21
CA PRO A 185 -4.72 10.42 -7.13
C PRO A 185 -5.58 10.03 -8.34
N GLY A 186 -6.84 9.65 -8.10
CA GLY A 186 -7.76 9.23 -9.16
C GLY A 186 -8.02 10.29 -10.22
N ILE A 187 -7.76 11.57 -9.93
CA ILE A 187 -7.90 12.69 -10.87
C ILE A 187 -7.01 12.55 -12.12
N LEU A 188 -5.92 11.77 -12.04
CA LEU A 188 -5.06 11.48 -13.20
C LEU A 188 -5.81 10.76 -14.33
N ILE A 189 -7.00 10.20 -14.06
CA ILE A 189 -7.87 9.67 -15.11
C ILE A 189 -8.25 10.73 -16.16
N LEU A 190 -8.26 12.02 -15.81
CA LEU A 190 -8.54 13.11 -16.74
C LEU A 190 -7.48 13.22 -17.84
N MET A 191 -6.32 12.58 -17.67
CA MET A 191 -5.31 12.52 -18.72
C MET A 191 -5.82 11.88 -20.00
N LYS A 192 -6.86 11.03 -19.96
CA LYS A 192 -7.50 10.44 -21.15
C LYS A 192 -7.99 11.50 -22.15
N PHE A 193 -8.28 12.72 -21.70
CA PHE A 193 -8.73 13.83 -22.54
C PHE A 193 -7.58 14.56 -23.27
N LEU A 194 -6.31 14.20 -23.02
CA LEU A 194 -5.19 14.65 -23.85
C LEU A 194 -5.23 13.93 -25.21
N PHE A 195 -5.57 14.68 -26.26
CA PHE A 195 -5.69 14.25 -27.66
C PHE A 195 -4.68 13.16 -28.05
N GLY A 196 -5.14 11.91 -28.13
CA GLY A 196 -4.40 10.74 -28.63
C GLY A 196 -3.31 10.17 -27.70
N PHE A 197 -2.66 10.99 -26.87
CA PHE A 197 -1.55 10.55 -26.01
C PHE A 197 -1.96 10.21 -24.57
N GLY A 198 -3.17 10.62 -24.16
CA GLY A 198 -3.67 10.46 -22.81
C GLY A 198 -3.71 9.02 -22.31
N ASP A 199 -4.30 8.12 -23.11
CA ASP A 199 -4.42 6.69 -22.75
C ASP A 199 -3.05 6.00 -22.70
N PHE A 200 -2.08 6.41 -23.51
CA PHE A 200 -0.72 5.87 -23.45
C PHE A 200 -0.02 6.26 -22.15
N LEU A 201 -0.08 7.54 -21.76
CA LEU A 201 0.49 7.98 -20.48
C LEU A 201 -0.21 7.30 -19.29
N LEU A 202 -1.54 7.17 -19.36
CA LEU A 202 -2.30 6.46 -18.33
C LEU A 202 -1.89 4.99 -18.24
N LEU A 203 -1.68 4.32 -19.38
CA LEU A 203 -1.20 2.93 -19.43
C LEU A 203 0.12 2.75 -18.67
N LEU A 204 1.08 3.68 -18.85
CA LEU A 204 2.35 3.64 -18.12
C LEU A 204 2.15 3.73 -16.60
N LEU A 205 1.22 4.56 -16.14
CA LEU A 205 0.88 4.68 -14.72
C LEU A 205 0.20 3.42 -14.16
N LEU A 206 -0.62 2.74 -14.96
CA LEU A 206 -1.36 1.54 -14.53
C LEU A 206 -0.48 0.29 -14.37
N ILE A 207 0.68 0.26 -15.06
CA ILE A 207 1.67 -0.83 -14.98
C ILE A 207 2.48 -0.76 -13.68
N LEU A 208 2.60 0.41 -13.05
CA LEU A 208 3.40 0.63 -11.84
C LEU A 208 3.08 -0.38 -10.73
N PRO A 209 4.06 -0.79 -9.91
CA PRO A 209 3.81 -1.70 -8.81
C PRO A 209 2.87 -1.07 -7.77
N GLN A 210 2.16 -1.92 -7.03
CA GLN A 210 1.34 -1.49 -5.90
C GLN A 210 2.18 -0.74 -4.87
N SER A 211 1.66 0.38 -4.37
CA SER A 211 2.31 1.17 -3.34
C SER A 211 1.73 0.86 -1.97
N LYS A 212 2.64 0.65 -0.99
CA LYS A 212 2.31 0.41 0.42
C LYS A 212 2.43 1.67 1.29
N ARG A 213 2.74 2.82 0.69
CA ARG A 213 3.05 4.06 1.42
C ARG A 213 1.80 4.77 1.94
N ASP A 214 0.77 4.85 1.09
CA ASP A 214 -0.52 5.44 1.45
C ASP A 214 -1.50 4.31 1.73
N MET A 215 -2.33 4.45 2.78
CA MET A 215 -3.39 3.51 3.18
C MET A 215 -4.80 4.15 3.09
N SER A 216 -4.91 5.33 2.46
CA SER A 216 -6.16 6.08 2.34
C SER A 216 -7.27 5.27 1.68
N TYR A 217 -6.93 4.37 0.77
CA TYR A 217 -7.87 3.41 0.16
C TYR A 217 -7.53 1.98 0.59
N THR A 218 -8.51 1.08 0.59
CA THR A 218 -8.30 -0.37 0.79
C THR A 218 -9.10 -1.16 -0.24
N PHE A 219 -9.04 -2.49 -0.22
CA PHE A 219 -9.94 -3.35 -1.02
C PHE A 219 -11.37 -3.39 -0.46
N ASN A 220 -11.61 -2.86 0.73
CA ASN A 220 -12.95 -2.72 1.26
C ASN A 220 -13.54 -1.36 0.89
N LYS A 221 -14.85 -1.34 0.62
CA LYS A 221 -15.58 -0.09 0.40
C LYS A 221 -15.52 0.73 1.69
N LYS A 222 -15.12 2.00 1.61
CA LYS A 222 -15.34 2.94 2.71
C LYS A 222 -16.85 3.12 2.88
N GLN A 223 -17.34 2.82 4.09
CA GLN A 223 -18.73 3.09 4.48
C GLN A 223 -19.00 4.59 4.44
#